data_AF-A0A0A0R1L7-F1
#
_entry.id   AF-A0A0A0R1L7-F1
#
_cell.length_a   1.000
_cell.length_b   1.000
_cell.length_c   1.000
_cell.angle_alpha   90.00
_cell.angle_beta   90.00
_cell.angle_gamma   90.00
#
_symmetry.space_group_name_H-M   'P 1'
#
loop_
_entity.id
_entity.type
_entity.pdbx_description
1 polymer ?
#
loop_
_entity_poly.entity_id
_entity_poly.type
_entity_poly.pdbx_seq_one_letter_code
_entity_poly.pdbx_strand_id
1 'polypeptide(L)'
;MKIGYARVSTKDQTVDLQLDALKQAGCERIYQEVASGAKTARPELDCLLVDIRAGDTIVIWKLDRLGRSLKHLVELVGKLAERKIGLLSLNDPVDTTNAQGRLVFNLFASLAEFERELIQERTLAGLSAARARGRVGGRPKGLSAPAESTAMAAETLYREGRLSVSAIGKKLHISKGTLYRYLRSRGVEIGKQKKNLLTDTLQTTAMNGSPITKTATVSLLFSVENNSKFVRGKKRAQTNIEQYSLALYDNKQLAPGKYELRIPYENEHELNETMHQLLSDIHREADLCNCNVDANAWEEGTERRW
;
A
#
# COMPACT_ATOMS: atom_id res chain seq x y z
N MET A 1 0.45 27.68 33.88
CA MET A 1 -0.74 26.91 34.33
C MET A 1 -0.37 25.45 34.49
N LYS A 2 -0.96 24.71 35.45
CA LYS A 2 -0.78 23.25 35.56
C LYS A 2 -1.98 22.54 34.92
N ILE A 3 -1.71 21.67 33.94
CA ILE A 3 -2.74 20.93 33.21
C ILE A 3 -2.53 19.44 33.45
N GLY A 4 -3.54 18.77 34.03
CA GLY A 4 -3.51 17.35 34.29
C GLY A 4 -3.88 16.52 33.07
N TYR A 5 -3.21 15.39 32.86
CA TYR A 5 -3.60 14.36 31.89
C TYR A 5 -3.67 12.99 32.54
N ALA A 6 -4.84 12.36 32.47
CA ALA A 6 -5.12 11.02 33.00
C ALA A 6 -5.53 10.07 31.88
N ARG A 7 -5.06 8.82 31.93
CA ARG A 7 -5.36 7.80 30.92
C ARG A 7 -5.68 6.44 31.53
N VAL A 8 -6.75 5.81 31.05
CA VAL A 8 -7.10 4.43 31.42
C VAL A 8 -7.38 3.53 30.21
N SER A 9 -7.02 2.26 30.37
CA SER A 9 -7.16 1.23 29.32
C SER A 9 -8.56 0.59 29.30
N THR A 10 -9.30 0.67 30.40
CA THR A 10 -10.67 0.17 30.64
C THR A 10 -11.36 1.03 31.71
N LYS A 11 -12.69 1.00 31.80
CA LYS A 11 -13.52 1.98 32.53
C LYS A 11 -13.58 1.84 34.05
N ASP A 12 -12.85 0.92 34.69
CA ASP A 12 -13.06 0.63 36.11
C ASP A 12 -11.89 1.02 37.03
N GLN A 13 -12.25 1.73 38.11
CA GLN A 13 -11.57 1.97 39.39
C GLN A 13 -10.19 2.66 39.41
N THR A 14 -9.48 2.80 38.28
CA THR A 14 -8.12 3.39 38.26
C THR A 14 -8.05 4.84 37.79
N VAL A 15 -9.19 5.43 37.42
CA VAL A 15 -9.27 6.85 37.05
C VAL A 15 -9.24 7.73 38.29
N ASP A 16 -10.04 7.40 39.31
CA ASP A 16 -10.29 8.29 40.45
C ASP A 16 -9.00 8.59 41.22
N LEU A 17 -8.17 7.56 41.44
CA LEU A 17 -6.84 7.72 42.03
C LEU A 17 -5.96 8.73 41.27
N GLN A 18 -5.97 8.66 39.92
CA GLN A 18 -5.21 9.60 39.09
C GLN A 18 -5.77 11.01 39.19
N LEU A 19 -7.09 11.16 39.12
CA LEU A 19 -7.75 12.46 39.22
C LEU A 19 -7.49 13.12 40.57
N ASP A 20 -7.52 12.34 41.66
CA ASP A 20 -7.33 12.85 43.00
C ASP A 20 -5.92 13.40 43.20
N ALA A 21 -4.86 12.71 42.77
CA ALA A 21 -3.53 13.32 42.89
C ALA A 21 -3.29 14.45 41.88
N LEU A 22 -3.91 14.43 40.69
CA LEU A 22 -3.83 15.57 39.77
C LEU A 22 -4.49 16.82 40.39
N LYS A 23 -5.63 16.66 41.08
CA LYS A 23 -6.27 17.74 41.84
C LYS A 23 -5.38 18.20 43.00
N GLN A 24 -4.82 17.28 43.78
CA GLN A 24 -3.89 17.60 44.87
C GLN A 24 -2.62 18.32 44.38
N ALA A 25 -2.14 18.00 43.17
CA ALA A 25 -1.01 18.67 42.53
C ALA A 25 -1.32 20.12 42.07
N GLY A 26 -2.59 20.54 42.17
CA GLY A 26 -3.06 21.87 41.80
C GLY A 26 -3.28 22.03 40.30
N CYS A 27 -3.73 20.98 39.60
CA CYS A 27 -4.09 21.09 38.19
C CYS A 27 -5.41 21.85 38.00
N GLU A 28 -5.40 22.91 37.20
CA GLU A 28 -6.57 23.76 36.95
C GLU A 28 -7.53 23.14 35.93
N ARG A 29 -6.98 22.43 34.94
CA ARG A 29 -7.73 21.68 33.93
C ARG A 29 -7.19 20.26 33.88
N ILE A 30 -8.08 19.26 33.79
CA ILE A 30 -7.70 17.85 33.73
C ILE A 30 -8.38 17.22 32.51
N TYR A 31 -7.57 16.63 31.63
CA TYR A 31 -8.03 15.88 30.46
C TYR A 31 -8.02 14.39 30.78
N GLN A 32 -9.11 13.70 30.49
CA GLN A 32 -9.29 12.29 30.79
C GLN A 32 -9.46 11.49 29.50
N GLU A 33 -8.55 10.57 29.23
CA GLU A 33 -8.58 9.72 28.05
C GLU A 33 -8.95 8.29 28.41
N VAL A 34 -10.01 7.77 27.78
CA VAL A 34 -10.39 6.35 27.83
C VAL A 34 -10.01 5.70 26.51
N ALA A 35 -8.87 5.02 26.47
CA ALA A 35 -8.36 4.39 25.27
C ALA A 35 -7.74 3.02 25.56
N SER A 36 -8.33 1.97 25.00
CA SER A 36 -7.68 0.66 24.94
C SER A 36 -6.44 0.74 24.06
N GLY A 37 -5.38 0.01 24.42
CA GLY A 37 -4.05 0.11 23.80
C GLY A 37 -3.99 -0.11 22.28
N ALA A 38 -5.09 -0.56 21.65
CA ALA A 38 -5.18 -0.87 20.23
C ALA A 38 -5.52 0.33 19.31
N LYS A 39 -6.20 1.39 19.80
CA LYS A 39 -6.60 2.53 18.94
C LYS A 39 -5.51 3.58 18.90
N THR A 40 -5.12 4.04 17.70
CA THR A 40 -4.04 5.03 17.51
C THR A 40 -4.44 6.44 17.92
N ALA A 41 -5.68 6.85 17.63
CA ALA A 41 -6.20 8.18 17.90
C ALA A 41 -6.27 8.48 19.41
N ARG A 42 -5.93 9.72 19.79
CA ARG A 42 -5.96 10.24 21.16
C ARG A 42 -6.56 11.65 21.17
N PRO A 43 -7.88 11.77 20.96
CA PRO A 43 -8.53 13.07 20.82
C PRO A 43 -8.26 13.97 22.03
N GLU A 44 -8.25 13.44 23.26
CA GLU A 44 -8.08 14.28 24.45
C GLU A 44 -6.65 14.79 24.63
N LEU A 45 -5.66 13.95 24.33
CA LEU A 45 -4.27 14.40 24.29
C LEU A 45 -4.03 15.44 23.18
N ASP A 46 -4.62 15.23 22.00
CA ASP A 46 -4.49 16.16 20.88
C ASP A 46 -5.14 17.51 21.22
N CYS A 47 -6.32 17.51 21.84
CA CYS A 47 -6.96 18.73 22.37
C CYS A 47 -6.08 19.44 23.41
N LEU A 48 -5.51 18.70 24.36
CA LEU A 48 -4.58 19.25 25.35
C LEU A 48 -3.38 19.93 24.69
N LEU A 49 -2.79 19.31 23.66
CA LEU A 49 -1.63 19.84 22.94
C LEU A 49 -1.93 21.08 22.10
N VAL A 50 -3.21 21.31 21.76
CA VAL A 50 -3.68 22.52 21.08
C VAL A 50 -3.92 23.65 22.09
N ASP A 51 -4.51 23.33 23.25
CA ASP A 51 -4.87 24.32 24.27
C ASP A 51 -3.68 24.87 25.05
N ILE A 52 -2.60 24.08 25.17
CA ILE A 52 -1.45 24.41 26.02
C ILE A 52 -0.55 25.51 25.45
N ARG A 53 -0.02 26.37 26.32
CA ARG A 53 0.81 27.52 25.94
C ARG A 53 2.22 27.41 26.52
N ALA A 54 3.12 28.22 25.98
CA ALA A 54 4.48 28.35 26.51
C ALA A 54 4.45 28.80 27.99
N GLY A 55 5.21 28.13 28.85
CA GLY A 55 5.22 28.35 30.30
C GLY A 55 4.23 27.49 31.09
N ASP A 56 3.35 26.74 30.41
CA ASP A 56 2.50 25.75 31.08
C ASP A 56 3.25 24.46 31.40
N THR A 57 2.72 23.69 32.34
CA THR A 57 3.26 22.39 32.72
C THR A 57 2.17 21.32 32.67
N ILE A 58 2.42 20.29 31.88
CA ILE A 58 1.60 19.08 31.86
C ILE A 58 1.96 18.24 33.08
N VAL A 59 0.97 17.87 33.86
CA VAL A 59 1.11 17.00 35.03
C VAL A 59 0.46 15.66 34.72
N ILE A 60 1.20 14.58 34.95
CA ILE A 60 0.72 13.21 34.76
C ILE A 60 0.96 12.40 36.01
N TRP A 61 0.16 11.36 36.22
CA TRP A 61 0.38 10.43 37.32
C TRP A 61 1.69 9.65 37.18
N LYS A 62 1.92 9.09 35.98
CA LYS A 62 3.10 8.30 35.60
C LYS A 62 3.40 8.41 34.10
N LEU A 63 4.65 8.21 33.68
CA LEU A 63 5.10 8.30 32.28
C LEU A 63 4.38 7.33 31.33
N ASP A 64 3.97 6.15 31.81
CA ASP A 64 3.19 5.16 31.04
C ASP A 64 1.82 5.69 30.62
N ARG A 65 1.32 6.73 31.28
CA ARG A 65 0.03 7.36 30.97
C ARG A 65 0.12 8.31 29.79
N LEU A 66 1.28 8.95 29.59
CA LEU A 66 1.50 9.88 28.49
C LEU A 66 1.97 9.18 27.21
N GLY A 67 2.87 8.21 27.29
CA GLY A 67 3.43 7.50 26.13
C GLY A 67 2.79 6.12 25.87
N ARG A 68 2.76 5.65 24.62
CA ARG A 68 2.54 4.21 24.30
C ARG A 68 3.86 3.42 24.26
N SER A 69 4.94 4.14 23.97
CA SER A 69 6.30 3.65 23.94
C SER A 69 7.21 4.78 24.43
N LEU A 70 8.40 4.42 24.89
CA LEU A 70 9.37 5.39 25.36
C LEU A 70 9.81 6.31 24.21
N LYS A 71 9.96 5.80 22.98
CA LYS A 71 10.19 6.64 21.79
C LYS A 71 9.12 7.71 21.60
N HIS A 72 7.83 7.33 21.68
CA HIS A 72 6.73 8.30 21.55
C HIS A 72 6.78 9.36 22.66
N LEU A 73 7.16 8.96 23.87
CA LEU A 73 7.33 9.87 24.98
C LEU A 73 8.49 10.85 24.75
N VAL A 74 9.63 10.39 24.25
CA VAL A 74 10.80 11.22 23.92
C VAL A 74 10.46 12.24 22.83
N GLU A 75 9.82 11.80 21.75
CA GLU A 75 9.37 12.70 20.68
C GLU A 75 8.38 13.75 21.19
N LEU A 76 7.45 13.35 22.07
CA LEU A 76 6.47 14.27 22.64
C LEU A 76 7.13 15.28 23.57
N VAL A 77 8.02 14.85 24.48
CA VAL A 77 8.74 15.74 25.38
C VAL A 77 9.67 16.69 24.62
N GLY A 78 10.31 16.23 23.54
CA GLY A 78 11.10 17.10 22.66
C GLY A 78 10.25 18.24 22.08
N LYS A 79 9.07 17.92 21.54
CA LYS A 79 8.11 18.92 21.02
C LYS A 79 7.60 19.88 22.10
N LEU A 80 7.37 19.37 23.32
CA LEU A 80 6.96 20.21 24.45
C LEU A 80 8.08 21.17 24.86
N ALA A 81 9.33 20.69 24.91
CA ALA A 81 10.50 21.50 25.24
C ALA A 81 10.73 22.62 24.21
N GLU A 82 10.60 22.35 22.91
CA GLU A 82 10.66 23.36 21.85
C GLU A 82 9.62 24.47 22.04
N ARG A 83 8.43 24.11 22.53
CA ARG A 83 7.33 25.04 22.85
C ARG A 83 7.45 25.69 24.23
N LYS A 84 8.54 25.44 24.98
CA LYS A 84 8.75 25.89 26.37
C LYS A 84 7.64 25.41 27.32
N ILE A 85 7.16 24.18 27.12
CA ILE A 85 6.16 23.52 27.95
C ILE A 85 6.87 22.50 28.84
N GLY A 86 6.56 22.53 30.13
CA GLY A 86 7.04 21.55 31.10
C GLY A 86 6.21 20.26 31.10
N LEU A 87 6.86 19.17 31.46
CA LEU A 87 6.24 17.90 31.84
C LEU A 87 6.69 17.52 33.25
N LEU A 88 5.73 17.20 34.10
CA LEU A 88 5.90 16.74 35.47
C LEU A 88 5.17 15.40 35.66
N SER A 89 5.89 14.38 36.14
CA SER A 89 5.29 13.14 36.63
C SER A 89 5.18 13.18 38.16
N LEU A 90 4.04 12.76 38.72
CA LEU A 90 3.82 12.76 40.17
C LEU A 90 4.53 11.59 40.88
N ASN A 91 4.59 10.42 40.23
CA ASN A 91 5.17 9.21 40.83
C ASN A 91 6.52 8.79 40.22
N ASP A 92 6.98 9.46 39.17
CA ASP A 92 8.29 9.21 38.59
C ASP A 92 9.20 10.42 38.89
N PRO A 93 10.52 10.23 39.04
CA PRO A 93 11.48 11.31 39.29
C PRO A 93 11.76 12.13 38.01
N VAL A 94 10.71 12.49 37.28
CA VAL A 94 10.80 13.20 36.00
C VAL A 94 10.02 14.50 36.06
N ASP A 95 10.80 15.57 36.14
CA ASP A 95 10.35 16.95 36.03
C ASP A 95 11.24 17.69 35.02
N THR A 96 10.70 17.94 33.83
CA THR A 96 11.44 18.58 32.73
C THR A 96 11.49 20.11 32.85
N THR A 97 10.85 20.70 33.86
CA THR A 97 10.97 22.14 34.14
C THR A 97 12.36 22.49 34.68
N ASN A 98 12.97 21.58 35.42
CA ASN A 98 14.30 21.76 36.01
C ASN A 98 15.40 21.04 35.19
N ALA A 99 16.65 21.47 35.34
CA ALA A 99 17.77 20.94 34.55
C ALA A 99 18.10 19.46 34.90
N GLN A 100 17.90 19.07 36.16
CA GLN A 100 18.20 17.71 36.64
C GLN A 100 17.22 16.69 36.06
N GLY A 101 15.92 16.99 36.07
CA GLY A 101 14.89 16.11 35.53
C GLY A 101 14.91 16.06 33.99
N ARG A 102 15.37 17.13 33.31
CA ARG A 102 15.71 17.04 31.88
C ARG A 102 16.87 16.06 31.61
N LEU A 103 17.92 16.10 32.43
CA LEU A 103 19.04 15.16 32.31
C LEU A 103 18.59 13.71 32.55
N VAL A 104 17.83 13.47 33.63
CA VAL A 104 17.28 12.15 33.96
C VAL A 104 16.38 11.63 32.85
N PHE A 105 15.52 12.50 32.29
CA PHE A 105 14.67 12.14 31.16
C PHE A 105 15.49 11.74 29.92
N ASN A 106 16.52 12.52 29.57
CA ASN A 106 17.38 12.21 28.43
C ASN A 106 18.18 10.91 28.62
N LEU A 107 18.57 10.60 29.86
CA LEU A 107 19.20 9.33 30.18
C LEU A 107 18.22 8.16 29.97
N PHE A 108 16.98 8.28 30.46
CA PHE A 108 15.94 7.27 30.21
C PHE A 108 15.62 7.12 28.72
N ALA A 109 15.59 8.24 27.98
CA ALA A 109 15.43 8.24 26.54
C ALA A 109 16.53 7.41 25.85
N SER A 110 17.79 7.67 26.20
CA SER A 110 18.95 6.98 25.62
C SER A 110 18.96 5.48 25.96
N LEU A 111 18.63 5.14 27.21
CA LEU A 111 18.51 3.74 27.66
C LEU A 111 17.41 2.98 26.90
N ALA A 112 16.32 3.65 26.56
CA ALA A 112 15.23 3.08 25.77
C ALA A 112 15.66 2.69 24.35
N GLU A 113 16.42 3.59 23.73
CA GLU A 113 16.93 3.39 22.38
C GLU A 113 17.90 2.21 22.37
N PHE A 114 18.80 2.17 23.35
CA PHE A 114 19.73 1.07 23.55
C PHE A 114 19.03 -0.28 23.77
N GLU A 115 18.04 -0.36 24.66
CA GLU A 115 17.28 -1.60 24.90
C GLU A 115 16.61 -2.11 23.61
N ARG A 116 16.04 -1.19 22.82
CA ARG A 116 15.39 -1.52 21.56
C ARG A 116 16.38 -2.03 20.52
N GLU A 117 17.55 -1.42 20.41
CA GLU A 117 18.62 -1.87 19.53
C GLU A 117 19.06 -3.29 19.91
N LEU A 118 19.24 -3.57 21.19
CA LEU A 118 19.55 -4.92 21.68
C LEU A 118 18.45 -5.95 21.33
N ILE A 119 17.17 -5.60 21.49
CA ILE A 119 16.06 -6.47 21.11
C ILE A 119 16.09 -6.75 19.60
N GLN A 120 16.33 -5.73 18.78
CA GLN A 120 16.42 -5.85 17.34
C GLN A 120 17.61 -6.73 16.93
N GLU A 121 18.78 -6.50 17.51
CA GLU A 121 20.00 -7.28 17.27
C GLU A 121 19.77 -8.75 17.63
N ARG A 122 19.24 -9.03 18.82
CA ARG A 122 18.92 -10.40 19.26
C ARG A 122 17.91 -11.07 18.34
N THR A 123 16.90 -10.32 17.87
CA THR A 123 15.90 -10.85 16.93
C THR A 123 16.52 -11.19 15.58
N LEU A 124 17.38 -10.33 15.05
CA LEU A 124 18.09 -10.54 13.79
C LEU A 124 19.05 -11.73 13.88
N ALA A 125 19.81 -11.84 14.97
CA ALA A 125 20.69 -12.98 15.26
C ALA A 125 19.88 -14.29 15.41
N GLY A 126 18.73 -14.23 16.07
CA GLY A 126 17.82 -15.38 16.18
C GLY A 126 17.26 -15.81 14.82
N LEU A 127 16.88 -14.85 13.97
CA LEU A 127 16.39 -15.10 12.61
C LEU A 127 17.48 -15.65 11.69
N SER A 128 18.72 -15.14 11.77
CA SER A 128 19.85 -15.65 10.98
C SER A 128 20.19 -17.08 11.38
N ALA A 129 20.26 -17.37 12.69
CA ALA A 129 20.47 -18.72 13.21
C ALA A 129 19.32 -19.68 12.82
N ALA A 130 18.07 -19.22 12.87
CA ALA A 130 16.93 -20.01 12.42
C ALA A 130 16.98 -20.33 10.92
N ARG A 131 17.36 -19.35 10.08
CA ARG A 131 17.55 -19.55 8.63
C ARG A 131 18.70 -20.51 8.33
N ALA A 132 19.82 -20.42 9.06
CA ALA A 132 20.95 -21.34 8.92
C ALA A 132 20.55 -22.79 9.26
N ARG A 133 19.62 -22.99 10.20
CA ARG A 133 18.99 -24.28 10.52
C ARG A 133 17.89 -24.71 9.54
N GLY A 134 17.71 -24.01 8.42
CA GLY A 134 16.71 -24.34 7.39
C GLY A 134 15.29 -23.85 7.67
N ARG A 135 15.02 -23.12 8.75
CA ARG A 135 13.71 -22.52 8.99
C ARG A 135 13.53 -21.28 8.12
N VAL A 136 12.76 -21.44 7.03
CA VAL A 136 12.33 -20.31 6.20
C VAL A 136 11.09 -19.68 6.84
N GLY A 137 11.25 -18.50 7.44
CA GLY A 137 10.13 -17.72 7.99
C GLY A 137 9.20 -17.17 6.90
N GLY A 138 8.11 -16.53 7.32
CA GLY A 138 7.10 -15.94 6.43
C GLY A 138 5.87 -16.83 6.24
N ARG A 139 4.93 -16.37 5.40
CA ARG A 139 3.71 -17.12 5.08
C ARG A 139 4.08 -18.36 4.24
N PRO A 140 3.63 -19.57 4.60
CA PRO A 140 3.87 -20.78 3.81
C PRO A 140 3.48 -20.60 2.35
N LYS A 141 4.27 -21.18 1.44
CA LYS A 141 3.95 -21.19 0.00
C LYS A 141 2.78 -22.15 -0.25
N GLY A 142 1.94 -21.81 -1.22
CA GLY A 142 0.81 -22.63 -1.63
C GLY A 142 -0.54 -22.17 -1.05
N LEU A 143 -1.58 -22.89 -1.45
CA LEU A 143 -2.93 -22.74 -0.91
C LEU A 143 -3.03 -23.60 0.36
N SER A 144 -3.63 -23.07 1.42
CA SER A 144 -4.07 -23.92 2.51
C SER A 144 -5.22 -24.83 2.03
N ALA A 145 -5.45 -25.97 2.67
CA ALA A 145 -6.58 -26.86 2.35
C ALA A 145 -7.94 -26.13 2.14
N PRO A 146 -8.36 -25.16 2.98
CA PRO A 146 -9.57 -24.37 2.71
C PRO A 146 -9.45 -23.39 1.55
N ALA A 147 -8.24 -22.89 1.25
CA ALA A 147 -8.01 -22.05 0.08
C ALA A 147 -8.06 -22.87 -1.22
N GLU A 148 -7.75 -24.16 -1.16
CA GLU A 148 -7.79 -25.06 -2.31
C GLU A 148 -9.23 -25.39 -2.75
N SER A 149 -10.13 -25.66 -1.81
CA SER A 149 -11.57 -25.83 -2.12
C SER A 149 -12.17 -24.56 -2.72
N THR A 150 -11.79 -23.40 -2.18
CA THR A 150 -12.21 -22.09 -2.70
C THR A 150 -11.62 -21.84 -4.09
N ALA A 151 -10.39 -22.27 -4.34
CA ALA A 151 -9.75 -22.15 -5.66
C ALA A 151 -10.40 -23.05 -6.71
N MET A 152 -10.85 -24.25 -6.33
CA MET A 152 -11.63 -25.14 -7.20
C MET A 152 -12.99 -24.52 -7.56
N ALA A 153 -13.73 -24.02 -6.57
CA ALA A 153 -14.99 -23.32 -6.82
C ALA A 153 -14.81 -22.08 -7.72
N ALA A 154 -13.72 -21.34 -7.52
CA ALA A 154 -13.34 -20.21 -8.36
C ALA A 154 -13.06 -20.61 -9.82
N GLU A 155 -12.36 -21.72 -10.04
CA GLU A 155 -12.10 -22.27 -11.38
C GLU A 155 -13.41 -22.65 -12.08
N THR A 156 -14.28 -23.39 -11.41
CA THR A 156 -15.57 -23.82 -11.99
C THR A 156 -16.41 -22.62 -12.40
N LEU A 157 -16.61 -21.66 -11.49
CA LEU A 157 -17.41 -20.46 -11.75
C LEU A 157 -16.80 -19.58 -12.86
N TYR A 158 -15.47 -19.56 -12.98
CA TYR A 158 -14.79 -18.82 -14.03
C TYR A 158 -14.95 -19.50 -15.40
N ARG A 159 -14.80 -20.82 -15.47
CA ARG A 159 -14.97 -21.60 -16.71
C ARG A 159 -16.42 -21.62 -17.22
N GLU A 160 -17.39 -21.60 -16.32
CA GLU A 160 -18.82 -21.49 -16.69
C GLU A 160 -19.13 -20.19 -17.44
N GLY A 161 -18.35 -19.12 -17.23
CA GLY A 161 -18.48 -17.86 -17.95
C GLY A 161 -19.76 -17.06 -17.70
N ARG A 162 -20.65 -17.54 -16.82
CA ARG A 162 -21.95 -16.91 -16.51
C ARG A 162 -21.86 -15.74 -15.55
N LEU A 163 -20.79 -15.66 -14.75
CA LEU A 163 -20.59 -14.63 -13.74
C LEU A 163 -19.37 -13.79 -14.07
N SER A 164 -19.49 -12.47 -13.87
CA SER A 164 -18.33 -11.58 -13.97
C SER A 164 -17.31 -11.89 -12.89
N VAL A 165 -16.03 -11.60 -13.14
CA VAL A 165 -14.93 -11.76 -12.17
C VAL A 165 -15.26 -11.07 -10.83
N SER A 166 -15.95 -9.94 -10.87
CA SER A 166 -16.38 -9.24 -9.64
C SER A 166 -17.50 -9.96 -8.91
N ALA A 167 -18.44 -10.59 -9.61
CA ALA A 167 -19.52 -11.37 -9.00
C ALA A 167 -18.97 -12.67 -8.38
N ILE A 168 -18.02 -13.33 -9.04
CA ILE A 168 -17.33 -14.52 -8.51
C ILE A 168 -16.60 -14.17 -7.20
N GLY A 169 -15.84 -13.07 -7.19
CA GLY A 169 -15.14 -12.61 -5.98
C GLY A 169 -16.09 -12.33 -4.81
N LYS A 170 -17.23 -11.68 -5.07
CA LYS A 170 -18.27 -11.44 -4.06
C LYS A 170 -18.87 -12.75 -3.54
N LYS A 171 -19.21 -13.69 -4.42
CA LYS A 171 -19.85 -14.97 -4.07
C LYS A 171 -18.94 -15.89 -3.24
N LEU A 172 -17.63 -15.85 -3.52
CA LEU A 172 -16.64 -16.65 -2.80
C LEU A 172 -15.97 -15.89 -1.64
N HIS A 173 -16.42 -14.66 -1.34
CA HIS A 173 -15.83 -13.79 -0.31
C HIS A 173 -14.31 -13.59 -0.45
N ILE A 174 -13.81 -13.48 -1.69
CA ILE A 174 -12.39 -13.26 -1.99
C ILE A 174 -12.16 -12.01 -2.83
N SER A 175 -11.03 -11.36 -2.62
CA SER A 175 -10.62 -10.22 -3.46
C SER A 175 -10.36 -10.66 -4.91
N LYS A 176 -10.52 -9.75 -5.88
CA LYS A 176 -10.16 -10.00 -7.30
C LYS A 176 -8.71 -10.49 -7.44
N GLY A 177 -7.78 -9.94 -6.65
CA GLY A 177 -6.38 -10.36 -6.64
C GLY A 177 -6.16 -11.78 -6.10
N THR A 178 -6.96 -12.22 -5.13
CA THR A 178 -6.97 -13.60 -4.64
C THR A 178 -7.56 -14.55 -5.69
N LEU A 179 -8.67 -14.15 -6.34
CA LEU A 179 -9.30 -14.92 -7.41
C LEU A 179 -8.32 -15.21 -8.56
N TYR A 180 -7.66 -14.19 -9.11
CA TYR A 180 -6.66 -14.40 -10.17
C TYR A 180 -5.43 -15.19 -9.70
N ARG A 181 -5.07 -15.11 -8.42
CA ARG A 181 -3.99 -15.93 -7.86
C ARG A 181 -4.38 -17.41 -7.83
N TYR A 182 -5.63 -17.70 -7.45
CA TYR A 182 -6.18 -19.06 -7.43
C TYR A 182 -6.28 -19.64 -8.84
N LEU A 183 -6.80 -18.86 -9.78
CA LEU A 183 -6.87 -19.25 -11.19
C LEU A 183 -5.47 -19.53 -11.78
N ARG A 184 -4.48 -18.67 -11.51
CA ARG A 184 -3.08 -18.90 -11.93
C ARG A 184 -2.45 -20.13 -11.28
N SER A 185 -2.66 -20.34 -9.97
CA SER A 185 -2.14 -21.53 -9.30
C SER A 185 -2.74 -22.84 -9.81
N ARG A 186 -3.92 -22.77 -10.43
CA ARG A 186 -4.62 -23.91 -11.04
C ARG A 186 -4.44 -24.00 -12.56
N GLY A 187 -3.59 -23.16 -13.15
CA GLY A 187 -3.30 -23.18 -14.59
C GLY A 187 -4.47 -22.78 -15.49
N VAL A 188 -5.46 -22.03 -14.97
CA VAL A 188 -6.57 -21.54 -15.78
C VAL A 188 -6.09 -20.40 -16.67
N GLU A 189 -6.33 -20.48 -17.98
CA GLU A 189 -6.06 -19.40 -18.91
C GLU A 189 -6.95 -18.19 -18.58
N ILE A 190 -6.32 -17.11 -18.11
CA ILE A 190 -7.02 -15.86 -17.79
C ILE A 190 -6.88 -14.95 -19.01
N GLY A 191 -7.98 -14.74 -19.74
CA GLY A 191 -8.02 -13.79 -20.84
C GLY A 191 -7.45 -14.28 -22.17
N LYS A 192 -8.07 -15.30 -22.78
CA LYS A 192 -8.30 -15.25 -24.23
C LYS A 192 -9.66 -14.59 -24.41
N GLN A 193 -9.70 -13.31 -24.77
CA GLN A 193 -10.92 -12.80 -25.40
C GLN A 193 -11.19 -13.69 -26.62
N LYS A 194 -12.46 -14.08 -26.79
CA LYS A 194 -12.96 -14.68 -28.03
C LYS A 194 -12.52 -13.81 -29.21
N LYS A 195 -11.45 -14.18 -29.91
CA LYS A 195 -11.04 -13.60 -31.19
C LYS A 195 -11.60 -14.40 -32.39
N ASN A 196 -12.62 -15.25 -32.15
CA ASN A 196 -13.22 -16.13 -33.15
C ASN A 196 -14.70 -15.84 -33.43
N LEU A 197 -15.13 -14.57 -33.45
CA LEU A 197 -16.44 -14.21 -34.02
C LEU A 197 -16.35 -13.26 -35.24
N LEU A 198 -15.14 -12.91 -35.69
CA LEU A 198 -14.93 -12.13 -36.92
C LEU A 198 -14.25 -12.94 -38.05
N THR A 199 -13.73 -14.13 -37.75
CA THR A 199 -13.03 -14.97 -38.75
C THR A 199 -13.94 -15.88 -39.56
N ASP A 200 -15.20 -16.07 -39.16
CA ASP A 200 -16.11 -17.03 -39.81
C ASP A 200 -17.00 -16.41 -40.91
N THR A 201 -16.94 -15.09 -41.10
CA THR A 201 -17.66 -14.42 -42.20
C THR A 201 -16.77 -14.21 -43.43
N LEU A 202 -15.47 -14.46 -43.33
CA LEU A 202 -14.50 -14.27 -44.44
C LEU A 202 -14.15 -15.57 -45.18
N GLN A 203 -14.65 -16.74 -44.75
CA GLN A 203 -14.38 -18.02 -45.44
C GLN A 203 -15.39 -18.42 -46.52
N THR A 204 -16.44 -17.63 -46.78
CA THR A 204 -17.38 -17.88 -47.90
C THR A 204 -17.17 -16.95 -49.10
N THR A 205 -16.04 -16.27 -49.20
CA THR A 205 -15.65 -15.48 -50.39
C THR A 205 -14.15 -15.55 -50.69
N ALA A 206 -13.56 -16.75 -50.64
CA ALA A 206 -12.23 -17.01 -51.21
C ALA A 206 -12.33 -17.58 -52.63
N MET A 207 -12.78 -16.75 -53.56
CA MET A 207 -12.37 -16.79 -54.96
C MET A 207 -12.01 -15.36 -55.35
N ASN A 208 -10.73 -15.01 -55.20
CA ASN A 208 -9.93 -14.06 -56.01
C ASN A 208 -8.91 -13.27 -55.17
N GLY A 209 -7.62 -13.47 -55.49
CA GLY A 209 -6.54 -12.49 -55.31
C GLY A 209 -5.88 -12.40 -53.92
N SER A 210 -4.57 -12.72 -53.84
CA SER A 210 -3.73 -12.40 -52.68
C SER A 210 -3.75 -10.89 -52.36
N PRO A 211 -3.98 -10.46 -51.11
CA PRO A 211 -3.82 -9.06 -50.74
C PRO A 211 -2.35 -8.73 -50.48
N ILE A 212 -1.94 -7.53 -50.91
CA ILE A 212 -0.61 -6.97 -50.69
C ILE A 212 -0.57 -6.42 -49.26
N THR A 213 0.10 -7.11 -48.33
CA THR A 213 0.28 -6.62 -46.96
C THR A 213 1.31 -5.49 -46.94
N LYS A 214 0.89 -4.28 -46.57
CA LYS A 214 1.80 -3.15 -46.31
C LYS A 214 2.27 -3.20 -44.85
N THR A 215 3.42 -2.61 -44.54
CA THR A 215 3.94 -2.55 -43.16
C THR A 215 4.13 -1.10 -42.76
N ALA A 216 3.45 -0.67 -41.69
CA ALA A 216 3.62 0.65 -41.10
C ALA A 216 4.68 0.56 -39.98
N THR A 217 5.53 1.58 -39.90
CA THR A 217 6.46 1.75 -38.78
C THR A 217 5.88 2.80 -37.84
N VAL A 218 5.50 2.37 -36.64
CA VAL A 218 4.81 3.20 -35.65
C VAL A 218 5.69 3.39 -34.43
N SER A 219 5.92 4.65 -34.06
CA SER A 219 6.55 5.01 -32.80
C SER A 219 5.49 5.10 -31.71
N LEU A 220 5.67 4.33 -30.63
CA LEU A 220 4.83 4.34 -29.43
C LEU A 220 5.63 4.89 -28.25
N LEU A 221 5.12 5.92 -27.59
CA LEU A 221 5.64 6.43 -26.33
C LEU A 221 4.58 6.28 -25.24
N PHE A 222 4.90 5.57 -24.16
CA PHE A 222 4.01 5.50 -23.01
C PHE A 222 4.75 5.67 -21.68
N SER A 223 4.03 6.25 -20.71
CA SER A 223 4.49 6.42 -19.34
C SER A 223 3.46 5.87 -18.36
N VAL A 224 3.93 5.16 -17.33
CA VAL A 224 3.06 4.55 -16.32
C VAL A 224 3.31 5.17 -14.97
N GLU A 225 2.24 5.57 -14.29
CA GLU A 225 2.26 6.12 -12.95
C GLU A 225 1.35 5.35 -12.00
N ASN A 226 1.72 5.27 -10.72
CA ASN A 226 0.81 4.68 -9.74
C ASN A 226 -0.36 5.63 -9.52
N ASN A 227 -1.58 5.11 -9.46
CA ASN A 227 -2.76 5.95 -9.21
C ASN A 227 -2.78 6.58 -7.80
N SER A 228 -1.90 6.13 -6.90
CA SER A 228 -1.80 6.62 -5.53
C SER A 228 -0.41 6.36 -4.95
N LYS A 229 -0.01 7.17 -3.96
CA LYS A 229 1.25 7.03 -3.20
C LYS A 229 1.38 5.70 -2.45
N PHE A 230 0.28 4.99 -2.21
CA PHE A 230 0.25 3.70 -1.51
C PHE A 230 0.35 2.49 -2.45
N VAL A 231 0.24 2.70 -3.76
CA VAL A 231 0.35 1.64 -4.76
C VAL A 231 1.79 1.53 -5.24
N ARG A 232 2.23 0.30 -5.51
CA ARG A 232 3.57 -0.04 -6.04
C ARG A 232 3.40 -0.96 -7.26
N GLY A 233 2.63 -0.51 -8.23
CA GLY A 233 2.24 -1.26 -9.43
C GLY A 233 3.05 -0.91 -10.68
N LYS A 234 3.65 0.28 -10.74
CA LYS A 234 4.34 0.84 -11.93
C LYS A 234 5.22 -0.15 -12.69
N LYS A 235 6.19 -0.78 -12.01
CA LYS A 235 7.13 -1.71 -12.67
C LYS A 235 6.41 -2.94 -13.25
N ARG A 236 5.40 -3.45 -12.54
CA ARG A 236 4.62 -4.61 -12.97
C ARG A 236 3.72 -4.27 -14.17
N ALA A 237 3.09 -3.10 -14.16
CA ALA A 237 2.29 -2.61 -15.27
C ALA A 237 3.13 -2.47 -16.55
N GLN A 238 4.33 -1.89 -16.44
CA GLN A 238 5.27 -1.78 -17.57
C GLN A 238 5.64 -3.15 -18.14
N THR A 239 6.03 -4.11 -17.29
CA THR A 239 6.37 -5.47 -17.74
C THR A 239 5.18 -6.18 -18.39
N ASN A 240 3.97 -6.01 -17.86
CA ASN A 240 2.76 -6.57 -18.44
C ASN A 240 2.47 -6.01 -19.85
N ILE A 241 2.57 -4.69 -20.02
CA ILE A 241 2.35 -4.04 -21.31
C ILE A 241 3.36 -4.55 -22.36
N GLU A 242 4.64 -4.63 -22.00
CA GLU A 242 5.68 -5.17 -22.89
C GLU A 242 5.38 -6.63 -23.27
N GLN A 243 5.02 -7.46 -22.29
CA GLN A 243 4.83 -8.89 -22.48
C GLN A 243 3.55 -9.26 -23.23
N TYR A 244 2.44 -8.55 -23.01
CA TYR A 244 1.13 -8.95 -23.51
C TYR A 244 0.60 -8.09 -24.66
N SER A 245 0.97 -6.81 -24.70
CA SER A 245 0.52 -5.89 -25.75
C SER A 245 1.57 -5.76 -26.85
N LEU A 246 2.82 -5.44 -26.50
CA LEU A 246 3.86 -5.14 -27.49
C LEU A 246 4.44 -6.40 -28.14
N ALA A 247 4.55 -7.50 -27.41
CA ALA A 247 5.07 -8.78 -27.93
C ALA A 247 4.23 -9.38 -29.08
N LEU A 248 3.03 -8.85 -29.34
CA LEU A 248 2.20 -9.23 -30.49
C LEU A 248 2.72 -8.68 -31.82
N TYR A 249 3.62 -7.69 -31.77
CA TYR A 249 4.19 -7.01 -32.91
C TYR A 249 5.72 -7.13 -32.89
N ASP A 250 6.35 -7.03 -34.06
CA ASP A 250 7.80 -6.87 -34.15
C ASP A 250 8.15 -5.50 -33.58
N ASN A 251 8.70 -5.50 -32.37
CA ASN A 251 8.91 -4.31 -31.57
C ASN A 251 10.38 -4.15 -31.15
N LYS A 252 10.83 -2.90 -31.12
CA LYS A 252 12.18 -2.54 -30.68
C LYS A 252 12.10 -1.41 -29.65
N GLN A 253 12.64 -1.64 -28.47
CA GLN A 253 12.76 -0.60 -27.46
C GLN A 253 13.88 0.37 -27.85
N LEU A 254 13.54 1.64 -28.06
CA LEU A 254 14.48 2.71 -28.40
C LEU A 254 15.00 3.42 -27.14
N ALA A 255 14.11 3.61 -26.16
CA ALA A 255 14.41 4.19 -24.85
C ALA A 255 13.37 3.69 -23.82
N PRO A 256 13.58 3.87 -22.51
CA PRO A 256 12.58 3.51 -21.51
C PRO A 256 11.22 4.18 -21.79
N GLY A 257 10.19 3.39 -22.07
CA GLY A 257 8.85 3.89 -22.44
C GLY A 257 8.66 4.23 -23.92
N LYS A 258 9.70 4.18 -24.76
CA LYS A 258 9.64 4.46 -26.22
C LYS A 258 9.96 3.23 -27.04
N TYR A 259 9.05 2.83 -27.91
CA TYR A 259 9.13 1.62 -28.74
C TYR A 259 8.82 1.96 -30.20
N GLU A 260 9.48 1.24 -31.10
CA GLU A 260 9.14 1.20 -32.52
C GLU A 260 8.43 -0.12 -32.79
N LEU A 261 7.28 -0.07 -33.48
CA LEU A 261 6.43 -1.21 -33.79
C LEU A 261 6.28 -1.32 -35.31
N ARG A 262 6.42 -2.54 -35.83
CA ARG A 262 6.10 -2.85 -37.24
C ARG A 262 4.76 -3.56 -37.31
N ILE A 263 3.78 -2.90 -37.91
CA ILE A 263 2.40 -3.37 -37.94
C ILE A 263 2.02 -3.67 -39.40
N PRO A 264 1.76 -4.94 -39.74
CA PRO A 264 1.22 -5.29 -41.05
C PRO A 264 -0.25 -4.85 -41.15
N TYR A 265 -0.65 -4.30 -42.28
CA TYR A 265 -2.02 -3.87 -42.54
C TYR A 265 -2.37 -3.98 -44.03
N GLU A 266 -3.64 -4.25 -44.33
CA GLU A 266 -4.15 -4.31 -45.71
C GLU A 266 -4.80 -2.99 -46.13
N ASN A 267 -5.47 -2.30 -45.20
CA ASN A 267 -6.10 -1.00 -45.42
C ASN A 267 -5.91 -0.05 -44.22
N GLU A 268 -6.04 1.25 -44.46
CA GLU A 268 -5.78 2.27 -43.43
C GLU A 268 -6.77 2.19 -42.25
N HIS A 269 -7.99 1.70 -42.50
CA HIS A 269 -8.99 1.49 -41.48
C HIS A 269 -8.58 0.39 -40.48
N GLU A 270 -8.04 -0.73 -40.98
CA GLU A 270 -7.52 -1.83 -40.18
C GLU A 270 -6.32 -1.38 -39.33
N LEU A 271 -5.43 -0.55 -39.90
CA LEU A 271 -4.32 0.03 -39.15
C LEU A 271 -4.84 0.88 -37.98
N ASN A 272 -5.83 1.75 -38.22
CA ASN A 272 -6.44 2.58 -37.16
C ASN A 272 -7.11 1.73 -36.06
N GLU A 273 -7.91 0.72 -36.44
CA GLU A 273 -8.55 -0.17 -35.47
C GLU A 273 -7.52 -0.95 -34.64
N THR A 274 -6.46 -1.44 -35.29
CA THR A 274 -5.35 -2.15 -34.62
C THR A 274 -4.66 -1.23 -33.61
N MET A 275 -4.43 0.03 -33.98
CA MET A 275 -3.82 1.03 -33.09
C MET A 275 -4.73 1.39 -31.91
N HIS A 276 -6.02 1.62 -32.13
CA HIS A 276 -6.98 1.88 -31.06
C HIS A 276 -7.10 0.68 -30.11
N GLN A 277 -7.10 -0.54 -30.65
CA GLN A 277 -7.12 -1.75 -29.84
C GLN A 277 -5.84 -1.88 -29.00
N LEU A 278 -4.67 -1.64 -29.60
CA LEU A 278 -3.38 -1.65 -28.89
C LEU A 278 -3.37 -0.64 -27.73
N LEU A 279 -3.77 0.61 -27.98
CA LEU A 279 -3.82 1.64 -26.95
C LEU A 279 -4.82 1.25 -25.84
N SER A 280 -5.99 0.73 -26.21
CA SER A 280 -6.97 0.23 -25.23
C SER A 280 -6.41 -0.90 -24.37
N ASP A 281 -5.66 -1.84 -24.96
CA ASP A 281 -5.02 -2.94 -24.22
C ASP A 281 -3.95 -2.43 -23.25
N ILE A 282 -3.16 -1.43 -23.65
CA ILE A 282 -2.18 -0.76 -22.79
C ILE A 282 -2.85 -0.14 -21.56
N HIS A 283 -3.96 0.58 -21.76
CA HIS A 283 -4.76 1.15 -20.67
C HIS A 283 -5.30 0.08 -19.74
N ARG A 284 -5.83 -1.02 -20.28
CA ARG A 284 -6.34 -2.13 -19.50
C ARG A 284 -5.27 -2.78 -18.62
N GLU A 285 -4.06 -2.99 -19.13
CA GLU A 285 -2.97 -3.57 -18.35
C GLU A 285 -2.48 -2.66 -17.21
N ALA A 286 -2.47 -1.35 -17.44
CA ALA A 286 -2.18 -0.36 -16.40
C ALA A 286 -3.25 -0.38 -15.29
N ASP A 287 -4.53 -0.39 -15.68
CA ASP A 287 -5.66 -0.44 -14.75
C ASP A 287 -5.65 -1.69 -13.86
N LEU A 288 -5.34 -2.86 -14.43
CA LEU A 288 -5.22 -4.11 -13.68
C LEU A 288 -4.14 -4.04 -12.58
N CYS A 289 -3.17 -3.16 -12.74
CA CYS A 289 -2.10 -2.88 -11.79
C CYS A 289 -2.37 -1.65 -10.92
N ASN A 290 -3.57 -1.04 -10.99
CA ASN A 290 -3.94 0.21 -10.33
C ASN A 290 -2.98 1.36 -10.69
N CYS A 291 -2.65 1.46 -11.96
CA CYS A 291 -1.77 2.49 -12.51
C CYS A 291 -2.50 3.27 -13.59
N ASN A 292 -2.16 4.55 -13.74
CA ASN A 292 -2.56 5.34 -14.88
C ASN A 292 -1.46 5.21 -15.96
N VAL A 293 -1.86 5.25 -17.22
CA VAL A 293 -0.94 5.26 -18.35
C VAL A 293 -1.30 6.42 -19.27
N ASP A 294 -0.27 7.11 -19.75
CA ASP A 294 -0.36 8.08 -20.83
C ASP A 294 0.42 7.48 -22.00
N ALA A 295 -0.24 7.26 -23.13
CA ALA A 295 0.31 6.59 -24.30
C ALA A 295 -0.04 7.37 -25.56
N ASN A 296 0.98 7.64 -26.37
CA ASN A 296 0.87 8.35 -27.64
C ASN A 296 1.55 7.53 -28.72
N ALA A 297 0.91 7.39 -29.87
CA ALA A 297 1.49 6.69 -31.01
C ALA A 297 1.42 7.54 -32.29
N TRP A 298 2.43 7.43 -33.15
CA TRP A 298 2.44 8.09 -34.45
C TRP A 298 3.19 7.24 -35.47
N GLU A 299 2.78 7.32 -36.73
CA GLU A 299 3.47 6.63 -37.82
C GLU A 299 4.64 7.50 -38.31
N GLU A 300 5.82 6.89 -38.46
CA GLU A 300 7.00 7.59 -38.94
C GLU A 300 6.87 7.90 -40.44
N GLY A 301 6.98 9.18 -40.80
CA GLY A 301 6.88 9.65 -42.18
C GLY A 301 5.47 10.03 -42.65
N THR A 302 4.46 10.02 -41.77
CA THR A 302 3.11 10.52 -42.06
C THR A 302 2.61 11.47 -40.95
N GLU A 303 1.47 12.14 -41.17
CA GLU A 303 0.81 12.97 -40.14
C GLU A 303 -0.11 12.17 -39.19
N ARG A 304 -0.15 10.83 -39.32
CA ARG A 304 -1.06 9.98 -38.53
C ARG A 304 -0.60 9.83 -37.09
N ARG A 305 -1.53 10.08 -36.16
CA ARG A 305 -1.33 10.01 -34.70
C ARG A 305 -2.54 9.38 -34.03
N TRP A 306 -2.29 8.63 -32.95
CA TRP A 306 -3.28 7.94 -32.13
C TRP A 306 -3.00 8.17 -30.64
#